data_AF-A0A969LEL2-F1
#
_entry.id   AF-A0A969LEL2-F1
#
_cell.length_a   1.000
_cell.length_b   1.000
_cell.length_c   1.000
_cell.angle_alpha   90.00
_cell.angle_beta   90.00
_cell.angle_gamma   90.00
#
_symmetry.space_group_name_H-M   'P 1'
#
loop_
_entity.id
_entity.type
_entity.pdbx_description
1 polymer ?
#
loop_
_entity_poly.entity_id
_entity_poly.type
_entity_poly.pdbx_seq_one_letter_code
_entity_poly.pdbx_strand_id
1 'polypeptide(L)'
;MKPLVLPSLRQGACRPADLCAERQLPHRTAARFPADCALRDHAQLASISVVPDGDGFVRRMPMGTVTGALARPSIAAIVAGRGGEAGTSFPIEFAFDPATIPRHSFIAIERGMFDPAALKEQGRHRRSDGN
;
A
#
# COMPACT_ATOMS: atom_id res chain seq x y z
N MET A 1 16.15 -3.45 -11.67
CA MET A 1 16.22 -3.03 -10.25
C MET A 1 14.79 -2.83 -9.76
N LYS A 2 14.39 -3.37 -8.59
CA LYS A 2 13.02 -3.18 -8.08
C LYS A 2 12.94 -1.84 -7.32
N PRO A 3 11.97 -0.97 -7.64
CA PRO A 3 11.89 0.34 -7.01
C PRO A 3 11.49 0.23 -5.52
N LEU A 4 12.11 1.04 -4.67
CA LEU A 4 11.72 1.21 -3.28
C LEU A 4 10.40 1.97 -3.19
N VAL A 5 9.40 1.42 -2.50
CA VAL A 5 8.11 2.11 -2.36
C VAL A 5 8.08 2.92 -1.06
N LEU A 6 7.88 4.23 -1.17
CA LEU A 6 7.76 5.14 -0.03
C LEU A 6 6.27 5.46 0.21
N PRO A 7 5.67 4.98 1.32
CA PRO A 7 4.26 5.20 1.59
C PRO A 7 3.98 6.59 2.18
N SER A 8 2.88 7.20 1.76
CA SER A 8 2.25 8.32 2.47
C SER A 8 0.89 7.92 3.03
N LEU A 9 0.63 8.24 4.30
CA LEU A 9 -0.59 7.86 5.02
C LEU A 9 -1.61 9.02 5.08
N ARG A 10 -2.87 8.75 4.73
CA ARG A 10 -4.05 9.61 5.03
C ARG A 10 -5.15 8.74 5.64
N GLN A 11 -5.55 9.02 6.88
CA GLN A 11 -6.70 8.39 7.54
C GLN A 11 -7.87 9.38 7.52
N GLY A 12 -9.01 8.97 6.95
CA GLY A 12 -10.27 9.72 7.04
C GLY A 12 -11.22 9.01 7.99
N ALA A 13 -11.63 9.68 9.07
CA ALA A 13 -12.71 9.20 9.92
C ALA A 13 -14.05 9.68 9.33
N CYS A 14 -14.98 8.77 9.02
CA CYS A 14 -16.31 9.13 8.53
C CYS A 14 -17.29 9.23 9.72
N ARG A 15 -17.95 10.38 9.91
CA ARG A 15 -19.05 10.61 10.86
C ARG A 15 -20.31 10.91 10.02
N PRO A 16 -21.51 10.41 10.35
CA PRO A 16 -22.57 10.23 9.34
C PRO A 16 -23.40 11.49 9.00
N ALA A 17 -22.82 12.69 9.08
CA ALA A 17 -23.54 13.93 8.75
C ALA A 17 -22.76 14.92 7.87
N ASP A 18 -21.47 14.73 7.64
CA ASP A 18 -20.70 15.62 6.77
C ASP A 18 -20.25 14.83 5.54
N LEU A 19 -20.78 15.22 4.38
CA LEU A 19 -20.15 14.98 3.09
C LEU A 19 -18.64 15.11 3.27
N CYS A 20 -17.87 14.12 2.81
CA CYS A 20 -16.41 14.18 2.69
C CYS A 20 -16.01 15.32 1.74
N ALA A 21 -16.22 16.57 2.17
CA ALA A 21 -15.64 17.74 1.56
C ALA A 21 -14.15 17.66 1.88
N GLU A 22 -13.39 17.29 0.86
CA GLU A 22 -11.95 17.42 0.82
C GLU A 22 -11.59 18.83 1.31
N ARG A 23 -11.17 18.93 2.57
CA ARG A 23 -10.67 20.18 3.12
C ARG A 23 -9.34 20.46 2.43
N GLN A 24 -9.43 21.17 1.32
CA GLN A 24 -8.32 21.64 0.50
C GLN A 24 -7.37 22.45 1.39
N LEU A 25 -6.32 21.82 1.91
CA LEU A 25 -5.21 22.58 2.49
C LEU A 25 -4.62 23.46 1.37
N PRO A 26 -4.24 24.71 1.68
CA PRO A 26 -3.76 25.66 0.69
C PRO A 26 -2.63 25.06 -0.16
N HIS A 27 -2.75 25.30 -1.47
CA HIS A 27 -2.03 24.69 -2.60
C HIS A 27 -0.50 24.89 -2.66
N ARG A 28 0.21 24.79 -1.54
CA ARG A 28 1.68 24.84 -1.51
C ARG A 28 2.20 23.84 -0.50
N THR A 29 2.29 22.59 -0.96
CA THR A 29 3.33 21.57 -0.70
C THR A 29 2.65 20.20 -0.78
N ALA A 30 2.35 19.73 -1.99
CA ALA A 30 1.92 18.36 -2.21
C ALA A 30 3.09 17.43 -1.87
N ALA A 31 3.16 16.97 -0.62
CA ALA A 31 3.99 15.86 -0.13
C ALA A 31 5.29 15.62 -0.93
N ARG A 32 6.12 16.66 -1.07
CA ARG A 32 7.50 16.50 -1.50
C ARG A 32 8.27 16.11 -0.25
N PHE A 33 8.18 14.83 0.12
CA PHE A 33 9.19 14.26 0.98
C PHE A 33 10.53 14.56 0.30
N PRO A 34 11.52 15.14 0.99
CA PRO A 34 12.86 15.27 0.44
C PRO A 34 13.45 13.86 0.33
N ALA A 35 13.02 13.12 -0.68
CA ALA A 35 13.82 12.03 -1.20
C ALA A 35 15.10 12.72 -1.67
N ASP A 36 16.20 12.39 -1.00
CA ASP A 36 17.54 12.68 -1.44
C ASP A 36 17.62 12.47 -2.97
N CYS A 37 18.36 13.31 -3.69
CA CYS A 37 18.47 13.20 -5.15
C CYS A 37 18.84 11.75 -5.57
N ALA A 38 19.62 11.07 -4.74
CA ALA A 38 20.01 9.67 -4.93
C ALA A 38 18.84 8.67 -4.98
N LEU A 39 17.71 8.97 -4.32
CA LEU A 39 16.56 8.05 -4.25
C LEU A 39 15.54 8.27 -5.36
N ARG A 40 15.59 9.37 -6.10
CA ARG A 40 14.55 9.70 -7.09
C ARG A 40 14.48 8.70 -8.24
N ASP A 41 15.62 8.18 -8.66
CA ASP A 41 15.69 7.20 -9.75
C ASP A 41 15.44 5.76 -9.29
N HIS A 42 15.32 5.55 -7.97
CA HIS A 42 15.27 4.22 -7.36
C HIS A 42 14.07 4.01 -6.45
N ALA A 43 13.27 5.05 -6.21
CA ALA A 43 12.10 4.99 -5.36
C ALA A 43 10.85 5.51 -6.06
N GLN A 44 9.72 4.84 -5.83
CA GLN A 44 8.40 5.29 -6.24
C GLN A 44 7.61 5.70 -4.99
N LEU A 45 6.95 6.85 -5.06
CA LEU A 45 6.02 7.28 -4.03
C LEU A 45 4.69 6.55 -4.25
N ALA A 46 4.22 5.86 -3.22
CA ALA A 46 2.91 5.23 -3.19
C ALA A 46 2.03 5.84 -2.11
N SER A 47 0.72 5.69 -2.27
CA SER A 47 -0.25 6.06 -1.25
C SER A 47 -0.73 4.83 -0.46
N ILE A 48 -0.99 5.06 0.83
CA ILE A 48 -1.80 4.17 1.66
C ILE A 48 -2.92 5.03 2.24
N SER A 49 -4.13 4.80 1.75
CA SER A 49 -5.34 5.51 2.18
C SER A 49 -6.37 4.50 2.62
N VAL A 50 -6.92 4.70 3.81
CA VAL A 50 -7.92 3.81 4.40
C VAL A 50 -9.21 4.61 4.59
N VAL A 51 -10.27 4.11 3.98
CA VAL A 51 -11.63 4.67 4.12
C VAL A 51 -12.50 3.54 4.67
N PRO A 52 -12.80 3.53 5.99
CA PRO A 52 -13.70 2.55 6.55
C PRO A 52 -15.15 2.85 6.10
N ASP A 53 -15.94 1.80 5.95
CA ASP A 53 -17.38 1.87 5.78
C ASP A 53 -18.04 2.40 7.07
N GLY A 54 -19.34 2.71 7.01
CA GLY A 54 -20.07 3.29 8.14
C GLY A 54 -20.10 2.42 9.41
N ASP A 55 -19.83 1.13 9.28
CA ASP A 55 -19.71 0.16 10.37
C ASP A 55 -18.26 0.02 10.90
N GLY A 56 -17.32 0.80 10.36
CA GLY A 56 -15.90 0.77 10.74
C GLY A 56 -15.07 -0.30 10.02
N PHE A 57 -15.67 -1.16 9.20
CA PHE A 57 -14.94 -2.18 8.44
C PHE A 57 -14.33 -1.59 7.17
N VAL A 58 -13.16 -2.07 6.77
CA VAL A 58 -12.49 -1.63 5.52
C VAL A 58 -12.69 -2.69 4.46
N ARG A 59 -13.82 -2.67 3.73
CA ARG A 59 -14.11 -3.71 2.73
C ARG A 59 -13.51 -3.41 1.37
N ARG A 60 -13.08 -2.18 1.14
CA ARG A 60 -12.53 -1.72 -0.13
C ARG A 60 -11.31 -0.84 0.12
N MET A 61 -10.33 -0.92 -0.79
CA MET A 61 -9.20 -0.01 -0.82
C MET A 61 -9.14 0.74 -2.15
N PRO A 62 -8.74 2.01 -2.15
CA PRO A 62 -8.58 2.78 -3.37
C PRO A 62 -7.42 2.22 -4.22
N MET A 63 -7.62 2.13 -5.54
CA MET A 63 -6.56 1.78 -6.49
C MET A 63 -5.47 2.85 -6.55
N GLY A 64 -5.86 4.10 -6.35
CA GLY A 64 -4.98 5.26 -6.21
C GLY A 64 -5.73 6.41 -5.57
N THR A 65 -4.98 7.39 -5.06
CA THR A 65 -5.55 8.61 -4.47
C THR A 65 -4.89 9.84 -5.03
N VAL A 66 -5.65 10.91 -5.17
CA VAL A 66 -5.08 12.23 -5.46
C VAL A 66 -4.47 12.79 -4.18
N THR A 67 -3.21 13.22 -4.24
CA THR A 67 -2.52 13.92 -3.16
C THR A 67 -2.03 15.26 -3.70
N GLY A 68 -2.68 16.35 -3.29
CA GLY A 68 -2.47 17.66 -3.92
C GLY A 68 -3.01 17.67 -5.35
N ALA A 69 -2.15 17.89 -6.34
CA ALA A 69 -2.51 17.90 -7.76
C ALA A 69 -2.07 16.62 -8.51
N LEU A 70 -1.54 15.61 -7.81
CA LEU A 70 -0.94 14.42 -8.41
C LEU A 70 -1.72 13.18 -8.02
N ALA A 71 -2.14 12.38 -9.01
CA ALA A 71 -2.62 11.03 -8.80
C ALA A 71 -1.46 10.14 -8.36
N ARG A 72 -1.62 9.44 -7.24
CA ARG A 72 -0.65 8.48 -6.73
C ARG A 72 -1.27 7.08 -6.69
N PRO A 73 -0.65 6.08 -7.33
CA PRO A 73 -1.11 4.71 -7.18
C PRO A 73 -1.02 4.26 -5.72
N SER A 74 -1.87 3.33 -5.33
CA SER A 74 -1.78 2.68 -4.03
C SER A 74 -0.58 1.74 -3.98
N ILE A 75 -0.07 1.45 -2.78
CA ILE A 75 0.98 0.44 -2.60
C ILE A 75 0.55 -0.93 -3.16
N ALA A 76 -0.73 -1.30 -3.00
CA ALA A 76 -1.28 -2.55 -3.51
C ALA A 76 -1.23 -2.60 -5.04
N ALA A 77 -1.57 -1.50 -5.72
CA ALA A 77 -1.47 -1.39 -7.18
C ALA A 77 -0.03 -1.53 -7.67
N ILE A 78 0.93 -0.86 -7.01
CA ILE A 78 2.37 -0.97 -7.36
C ILE A 78 2.87 -2.41 -7.15
N VAL A 79 2.60 -3.02 -6.00
CA VAL A 79 3.05 -4.39 -5.68
C VAL A 79 2.43 -5.41 -6.65
N ALA A 80 1.17 -5.23 -7.01
CA ALA A 80 0.47 -6.06 -7.99
C ALA A 80 0.91 -5.80 -9.45
N GLY A 81 1.75 -4.79 -9.71
CA GLY A 81 2.13 -4.38 -11.06
C GLY A 81 0.94 -3.93 -11.91
N ARG A 82 -0.16 -3.49 -11.28
CA ARG A 82 -1.36 -3.02 -11.97
C ARG A 82 -1.43 -1.50 -11.93
N GLY A 83 -1.69 -0.89 -13.09
CA GLY A 83 -2.11 0.50 -13.13
C GLY A 83 -3.43 0.68 -12.37
N GLY A 84 -3.55 1.77 -11.64
CA GLY A 84 -4.74 2.11 -10.88
C GLY A 84 -5.20 3.53 -11.20
N GLU A 85 -6.50 3.70 -11.42
CA GLU A 85 -7.12 5.01 -11.62
C GLU A 85 -7.54 5.59 -10.26
N ALA A 86 -7.20 6.85 -10.01
CA ALA A 86 -7.66 7.53 -8.80
C ALA A 86 -9.20 7.63 -8.79
N GLY A 87 -9.81 7.36 -7.64
CA GLY A 87 -11.27 7.30 -7.50
C GLY A 87 -11.89 5.92 -7.74
N THR A 88 -11.13 4.97 -8.29
CA THR A 88 -11.54 3.56 -8.34
C THR A 88 -11.06 2.79 -7.10
N SER A 89 -11.71 1.67 -6.79
CA SER A 89 -11.38 0.83 -5.64
C SER A 89 -11.47 -0.65 -5.95
N PHE A 90 -10.70 -1.46 -5.20
CA PHE A 90 -10.75 -2.91 -5.24
C PHE A 90 -11.25 -3.48 -3.90
N PRO A 91 -11.95 -4.63 -3.92
CA PRO A 91 -12.41 -5.30 -2.70
C PRO A 91 -11.25 -5.94 -1.94
N ILE A 92 -11.35 -5.97 -0.61
CA ILE A 92 -10.49 -6.77 0.25
C ILE A 92 -11.15 -8.14 0.45
N GLU A 93 -10.38 -9.20 0.22
CA GLU A 93 -10.80 -10.58 0.52
C GLU A 93 -10.56 -10.87 2.00
N PHE A 94 -11.60 -11.31 2.71
CA PHE A 94 -11.57 -11.62 4.13
C PHE A 94 -11.60 -13.12 4.42
N ALA A 95 -11.81 -13.97 3.40
CA ALA A 95 -11.87 -15.41 3.55
C ALA A 95 -10.51 -16.08 3.87
N PHE A 96 -9.43 -15.30 3.95
CA PHE A 96 -8.12 -15.80 4.31
C PHE A 96 -7.98 -16.00 5.83
N ASP A 97 -7.54 -17.18 6.27
CA ASP A 97 -7.22 -17.43 7.67
C ASP A 97 -5.88 -16.79 8.05
N PRO A 98 -5.85 -15.74 8.89
CA PRO A 98 -4.62 -15.04 9.27
C PRO A 98 -3.57 -15.94 9.91
N ALA A 99 -3.97 -17.05 10.54
CA ALA A 99 -3.05 -18.03 11.12
C ALA A 99 -2.18 -18.73 10.07
N THR A 100 -2.57 -18.66 8.79
CA THR A 100 -1.84 -19.25 7.67
C THR A 100 -0.81 -18.32 7.03
N ILE A 101 -0.77 -17.02 7.37
CA ILE A 101 0.35 -16.14 6.96
C ILE A 101 1.57 -16.46 7.83
N PRO A 102 2.71 -16.88 7.24
CA PRO A 102 3.94 -17.06 7.99
C PRO A 102 4.42 -15.74 8.61
N ARG A 103 4.75 -15.77 9.89
CA ARG A 103 5.25 -14.61 10.63
C ARG A 103 6.70 -14.83 11.01
N HIS A 104 7.57 -13.93 10.57
CA HIS A 104 8.98 -13.96 10.93
C HIS A 104 9.34 -12.70 11.71
N SER A 105 10.08 -12.87 12.82
CA SER A 105 10.59 -11.74 13.59
C SER A 105 11.78 -11.13 12.86
N PHE A 106 11.72 -9.83 12.61
CA PHE A 106 12.84 -9.10 12.02
C PHE A 106 14.12 -9.22 12.87
N ILE A 107 14.00 -9.07 14.20
CA ILE A 107 15.15 -9.20 15.12
C ILE A 107 15.72 -10.61 15.08
N ALA A 108 14.87 -11.64 14.98
CA ALA A 108 15.34 -13.02 14.87
C ALA A 108 16.09 -13.25 13.54
N ILE A 109 15.61 -12.68 12.43
CA ILE A 109 16.31 -12.74 11.14
C ILE A 109 17.66 -12.03 11.21
N GLU A 110 17.68 -10.81 11.72
CA GLU A 110 18.89 -9.99 11.84
C GLU A 110 19.97 -10.67 12.69
N ARG A 111 19.56 -11.34 13.77
CA ARG A 111 20.46 -12.09 14.65
C ARG A 111 20.74 -13.52 14.19
N GLY A 112 20.22 -13.96 13.04
CA GLY A 112 20.37 -15.33 12.53
C GLY A 112 19.66 -16.41 13.36
N MET A 113 18.72 -16.03 14.22
CA MET A 113 17.93 -16.93 15.09
C MET A 113 16.64 -17.38 14.39
N PHE A 114 16.74 -17.86 13.15
CA PHE A 114 15.60 -18.35 12.39
C PHE A 114 16.02 -19.53 11.50
N ASP A 115 15.05 -20.35 11.11
CA ASP A 115 15.30 -21.42 10.12
C ASP A 115 15.31 -20.82 8.69
N PRO A 116 16.44 -20.86 7.96
CA PRO A 116 16.52 -20.37 6.58
C PRO A 116 15.63 -21.12 5.60
N ALA A 117 15.27 -22.39 5.88
CA ALA A 117 14.37 -23.14 5.02
C ALA A 117 12.97 -22.51 5.00
N ALA A 118 12.52 -21.94 6.13
CA ALA A 118 11.22 -21.31 6.25
C ALA A 118 11.03 -20.09 5.32
N LEU A 119 12.10 -19.39 4.93
CA LEU A 119 12.03 -18.27 3.97
C LEU A 119 12.12 -18.72 2.50
N LYS A 120 12.75 -19.87 2.22
CA LYS A 120 13.03 -20.32 0.84
C LYS A 120 11.78 -20.81 0.12
N GLU A 121 10.84 -21.42 0.82
CA GLU A 121 9.60 -21.95 0.20
C GLU A 121 8.66 -20.84 -0.28
N GLN A 122 8.73 -19.66 0.32
CA GLN A 122 7.84 -18.52 0.04
C GLN A 122 8.26 -17.71 -1.21
N GLY A 123 9.52 -17.82 -1.64
CA GLY A 123 10.06 -17.09 -2.80
C GLY A 123 9.78 -17.74 -4.15
N ARG A 124 9.27 -18.98 -4.18
CA ARG A 124 9.06 -19.75 -5.41
C ARG A 124 7.61 -19.62 -5.90
N HIS A 125 7.25 -18.42 -6.36
CA HIS A 125 5.98 -18.25 -7.08
C HIS A 125 6.01 -19.15 -8.33
N ARG A 126 5.12 -20.16 -8.40
CA ARG A 126 4.84 -20.90 -9.64
C ARG A 126 4.49 -19.88 -10.71
N ARG A 127 5.35 -19.74 -11.73
CA ARG A 127 4.88 -19.24 -13.03
C ARG A 127 3.82 -20.25 -13.47
N SER A 128 2.60 -19.77 -13.62
CA SER A 128 1.60 -20.50 -14.39
C SER A 128 2.10 -20.46 -15.83
N ASP A 129 2.71 -21.55 -16.27
CA ASP A 129 2.93 -21.78 -17.70
C ASP A 129 1.54 -21.85 -18.33
N GLY A 130 1.23 -20.85 -19.15
CA GLY A 130 -0.02 -20.79 -19.89
C GLY A 130 -0.05 -21.88 -20.94
N ASN A 131 -1.17 -22.61 -20.99
CA ASN A 131 -1.64 -23.32 -22.16
C ASN A 131 -2.82 -22.56 -22.74
#